data_AF-A0A964MC21-F1
#
_entry.id   AF-A0A964MC21-F1
#
_cell.length_a   1.000
_cell.length_b   1.000
_cell.length_c   1.000
_cell.angle_alpha   90.00
_cell.angle_beta   90.00
_cell.angle_gamma   90.00
#
_symmetry.space_group_name_H-M   'P 1'
#
loop_
_entity.id
_entity.type
_entity.pdbx_description
1 polymer ?
#
loop_
_entity_poly.entity_id
_entity_poly.type
_entity_poly.pdbx_seq_one_letter_code
_entity_poly.pdbx_strand_id
1 'polypeptide(L)'
;MPLEYAALPRRGAAFLIDALVLTPAVLLARESAPLAVVAVTLWWTAFEASPWQASPGKRFLRMQTIQADGRPVGFGRALWRSALKALPWLLLPFWPWVSGALAVVTVLGMLAGRRRRAYADLLAGTAVIRLPGKD
;
A
#
# COMPACT_ATOMS: atom_id res chain seq x y z
N MET A 1 -19.69 14.53 -0.95
CA MET A 1 -18.64 15.03 -0.04
C MET A 1 -17.30 15.00 -0.75
N PRO A 2 -16.43 16.02 -0.61
CA PRO A 2 -15.08 15.97 -1.16
C PRO A 2 -14.30 14.85 -0.46
N LEU A 3 -13.71 13.94 -1.24
CA LEU A 3 -12.88 12.86 -0.70
C LEU A 3 -11.58 13.46 -0.13
N GLU A 4 -11.36 13.30 1.17
CA GLU A 4 -10.12 13.72 1.82
C GLU A 4 -9.03 12.65 1.59
N TYR A 5 -8.02 12.98 0.79
CA TYR A 5 -6.93 12.05 0.46
C TYR A 5 -5.92 11.97 1.60
N ALA A 6 -5.50 10.75 1.95
CA ALA A 6 -4.57 10.52 3.05
C ALA A 6 -3.17 11.10 2.76
N ALA A 7 -2.68 11.96 3.66
CA ALA A 7 -1.35 12.53 3.61
C ALA A 7 -0.24 11.50 3.91
N LEU A 8 0.98 11.80 3.44
CA LEU A 8 2.18 10.96 3.57
C LEU A 8 2.48 10.48 5.01
N PRO A 9 2.43 11.31 6.08
CA PRO A 9 2.76 10.83 7.43
C PRO A 9 1.77 9.78 7.95
N ARG A 10 0.47 9.89 7.61
CA ARG A 10 -0.53 8.88 8.01
C ARG A 10 -0.34 7.57 7.26
N ARG A 11 0.06 7.62 5.99
CA ARG A 11 0.42 6.41 5.23
C ARG A 11 1.68 5.76 5.78
N GLY A 12 2.67 6.56 6.18
CA GLY A 12 3.88 6.07 6.88
C GLY A 12 3.54 5.40 8.20
N ALA A 13 2.68 6.02 9.02
CA ALA A 13 2.21 5.43 10.27
C ALA A 13 1.44 4.11 10.06
N ALA A 14 0.56 4.03 9.05
CA ALA A 14 -0.10 2.77 8.70
C ALA A 14 0.92 1.69 8.30
N PHE A 15 1.92 2.05 7.49
CA PHE A 15 2.98 1.14 7.10
C PHE A 15 3.78 0.61 8.30
N LEU A 16 4.09 1.46 9.28
CA LEU A 16 4.77 1.05 10.51
C LEU A 16 3.92 0.08 11.35
N ILE A 17 2.61 0.36 11.48
CA ILE A 17 1.69 -0.54 12.18
C ILE A 17 1.60 -1.88 11.44
N ASP A 18 1.43 -1.86 10.13
CA ASP A 18 1.35 -3.08 9.32
C ASP A 18 2.67 -3.87 9.35
N ALA A 19 3.83 -3.18 9.39
CA ALA A 19 5.14 -3.81 9.52
C ALA A 19 5.30 -4.51 10.88
N LEU A 20 4.86 -3.86 11.98
CA LEU A 20 4.86 -4.47 13.31
C LEU A 20 3.99 -5.72 13.34
N VAL A 21 2.79 -5.66 12.76
CA VAL A 21 1.87 -6.81 12.68
C VAL A 21 2.45 -7.95 11.84
N LEU A 22 3.16 -7.63 10.75
CA LEU A 22 3.79 -8.61 9.86
C LEU A 22 5.11 -9.17 10.39
N THR A 23 5.72 -8.55 11.40
CA THR A 23 7.05 -8.92 11.90
C THR A 23 7.16 -10.42 12.26
N PRO A 24 6.20 -11.04 13.00
CA PRO A 24 6.27 -12.47 13.31
C PRO A 24 6.27 -13.35 12.07
N ALA A 25 5.42 -13.04 11.08
CA ALA A 25 5.34 -13.80 9.84
C ALA A 25 6.63 -13.69 9.01
N VAL A 26 7.24 -12.51 8.95
CA VAL A 26 8.52 -12.30 8.27
C VAL A 26 9.65 -13.04 8.99
N LEU A 27 9.68 -13.05 10.32
CA LEU A 27 10.69 -13.77 11.11
C LEU A 27 10.59 -15.30 10.94
N LEU A 28 9.38 -15.82 10.74
CA LEU A 28 9.15 -17.23 10.39
C LEU A 28 9.59 -17.54 8.95
N ALA A 29 9.48 -16.57 8.04
CA ALA A 29 9.87 -16.71 6.63
C ALA A 29 11.32 -16.26 6.33
N ARG A 30 12.11 -15.89 7.36
CA ARG A 30 13.43 -15.25 7.22
C ARG A 30 14.45 -16.06 6.44
N GLU A 31 14.32 -17.39 6.48
CA GLU A 31 15.22 -18.33 5.81
C GLU A 31 15.01 -18.32 4.27
N SER A 32 13.99 -17.60 3.79
CA SER A 32 13.55 -17.60 2.40
C SER A 32 12.96 -16.26 1.97
N ALA A 33 13.81 -15.38 1.43
CA ALA A 33 13.40 -14.09 0.86
C ALA A 33 12.15 -14.15 -0.06
N PRO A 34 12.01 -15.10 -1.01
CA PRO A 34 10.82 -15.17 -1.85
C PRO A 34 9.54 -15.51 -1.07
N LEU A 35 9.59 -16.39 -0.07
CA LEU A 35 8.41 -16.70 0.75
C LEU A 35 7.99 -15.50 1.60
N ALA A 36 8.95 -14.73 2.14
CA ALA A 36 8.65 -13.50 2.86
C ALA A 36 7.95 -12.47 1.96
N VAL A 37 8.43 -12.28 0.72
CA VAL A 37 7.80 -11.37 -0.26
C VAL A 37 6.39 -11.82 -0.62
N VAL A 38 6.19 -13.12 -0.86
CA VAL A 38 4.87 -13.68 -1.18
C VAL A 38 3.91 -13.53 0.01
N ALA A 39 4.35 -13.87 1.22
CA ALA A 39 3.54 -13.75 2.43
C ALA A 39 3.09 -12.30 2.68
N VAL A 40 4.01 -11.33 2.55
CA VAL A 40 3.67 -9.90 2.65
C VAL A 40 2.70 -9.51 1.55
N THR A 41 2.96 -9.88 0.29
CA THR A 41 2.10 -9.53 -0.84
C THR A 41 0.67 -10.08 -0.65
N LEU A 42 0.54 -11.33 -0.22
CA LEU A 42 -0.75 -11.96 0.04
C LEU A 42 -1.48 -11.34 1.22
N TRP A 43 -0.77 -10.99 2.31
CA TRP A 43 -1.35 -10.29 3.46
C TRP A 43 -2.03 -8.99 3.02
N TRP A 44 -1.29 -8.12 2.34
CA TRP A 44 -1.82 -6.83 1.87
C TRP A 44 -2.97 -7.02 0.88
N THR A 45 -2.85 -8.00 -0.02
CA THR A 45 -3.90 -8.33 -0.99
C THR A 45 -5.18 -8.81 -0.32
N ALA A 46 -5.09 -9.73 0.64
CA ALA A 46 -6.24 -10.29 1.34
C ALA A 46 -7.03 -9.20 2.09
N PHE A 47 -6.34 -8.33 2.83
CA PHE A 47 -7.01 -7.25 3.57
C PHE A 47 -7.58 -6.16 2.67
N GLU A 48 -6.85 -5.75 1.62
CA GLU A 48 -7.33 -4.72 0.69
C GLU A 48 -8.48 -5.23 -0.21
N ALA A 49 -8.54 -6.53 -0.51
CA ALA A 49 -9.62 -7.14 -1.29
C ALA A 49 -10.84 -7.54 -0.46
N SER A 50 -10.69 -7.67 0.85
CA SER A 50 -11.77 -8.02 1.77
C SER A 50 -12.76 -6.85 1.96
N PRO A 51 -13.93 -7.08 2.58
CA PRO A 51 -14.87 -6.01 2.96
C PRO A 51 -14.25 -4.92 3.84
N TRP A 52 -13.10 -5.20 4.48
CA TRP A 52 -12.35 -4.19 5.23
C TRP A 52 -11.74 -3.10 4.35
N GLN A 53 -11.40 -3.43 3.09
CA GLN A 53 -10.83 -2.52 2.07
C GLN A 53 -9.65 -1.69 2.59
N ALA A 54 -8.95 -2.21 3.60
CA ALA A 54 -7.91 -1.55 4.34
C ALA A 54 -7.05 -2.60 5.04
N SER A 55 -5.74 -2.38 5.08
CA SER A 55 -4.86 -3.12 5.98
C SER A 55 -5.15 -2.75 7.43
N PRO A 56 -4.78 -3.58 8.42
CA PRO A 56 -5.00 -3.30 9.84
C PRO A 56 -4.54 -1.90 10.27
N GLY A 57 -3.33 -1.49 9.88
CA GLY A 57 -2.77 -0.18 10.17
C GLY A 57 -3.52 0.97 9.49
N LYS A 58 -3.97 0.76 8.25
CA LYS A 58 -4.85 1.73 7.56
C LYS A 58 -6.21 1.85 8.24
N ARG A 59 -6.79 0.72 8.65
CA ARG A 59 -8.09 0.68 9.33
C ARG A 59 -8.02 1.43 10.67
N PHE A 60 -6.95 1.23 11.43
CA PHE A 60 -6.70 1.93 12.70
C PHE A 60 -6.64 3.45 12.51
N LEU A 61 -6.03 3.89 11.40
CA LEU A 61 -5.94 5.31 11.03
C LEU A 61 -7.13 5.83 10.22
N ARG A 62 -8.24 5.08 10.18
CA ARG A 62 -9.48 5.43 9.45
C ARG A 62 -9.24 5.72 7.98
N MET A 63 -8.39 4.91 7.34
CA MET A 63 -8.10 4.97 5.92
C MET A 63 -8.68 3.76 5.19
N GLN A 64 -9.08 3.99 3.95
CA GLN A 64 -9.62 2.95 3.07
C GLN A 64 -9.02 3.09 1.67
N THR A 65 -8.71 1.97 1.04
CA THR A 65 -8.32 1.92 -0.35
C THR A 65 -9.58 1.72 -1.20
N ILE A 66 -9.85 2.65 -2.12
CA ILE A 66 -10.94 2.56 -3.07
C ILE A 66 -10.37 2.57 -4.50
N GLN A 67 -11.16 2.09 -5.46
CA GLN A 67 -10.87 2.30 -6.87
C GLN A 67 -11.04 3.78 -7.25
N ALA A 68 -10.43 4.21 -8.35
CA ALA A 68 -10.54 5.58 -8.84
C ALA A 68 -11.98 5.99 -9.23
N ASP A 69 -12.85 5.02 -9.47
CA ASP A 69 -14.30 5.17 -9.73
C ASP A 69 -15.16 5.11 -8.45
N GLY A 70 -14.54 4.95 -7.27
CA GLY A 70 -15.24 4.86 -5.99
C GLY A 70 -15.66 3.44 -5.58
N ARG A 71 -15.40 2.41 -6.39
CA ARG A 71 -15.78 1.02 -6.10
C ARG A 71 -14.80 0.34 -5.13
N PRO A 72 -15.21 -0.76 -4.46
CA PRO A 72 -14.32 -1.62 -3.68
C PRO A 72 -13.14 -2.13 -4.53
N VAL A 73 -11.94 -2.24 -3.97
CA VAL A 73 -10.82 -2.87 -4.70
C VAL A 73 -11.05 -4.38 -4.77
N GLY A 74 -11.11 -4.95 -5.97
CA GLY A 74 -11.20 -6.41 -6.16
C GLY A 74 -9.84 -7.11 -5.98
N PHE A 75 -9.86 -8.42 -5.74
CA PHE A 75 -8.66 -9.23 -5.46
C PHE A 75 -7.53 -9.09 -6.48
N GLY A 76 -7.83 -9.24 -7.78
CA GLY A 76 -6.81 -9.13 -8.83
C GLY A 76 -6.14 -7.75 -8.88
N ARG A 77 -6.91 -6.68 -8.63
CA ARG A 77 -6.38 -5.31 -8.59
C ARG A 77 -5.60 -5.03 -7.31
N ALA A 78 -6.03 -5.59 -6.17
CA ALA A 78 -5.26 -5.55 -4.92
C ALA A 78 -3.94 -6.31 -5.04
N LEU A 79 -3.93 -7.45 -5.74
CA LEU A 79 -2.73 -8.24 -6.02
C LEU A 79 -1.77 -7.47 -6.92
N TRP A 80 -2.27 -6.91 -8.02
CA TRP A 80 -1.47 -6.09 -8.94
C TRP A 80 -0.84 -4.88 -8.22
N ARG A 81 -1.64 -4.17 -7.42
CA ARG A 81 -1.17 -3.06 -6.58
C ARG A 81 -0.10 -3.51 -5.58
N SER A 82 -0.27 -4.65 -4.94
CA SER A 82 0.69 -5.19 -3.96
C SER A 82 1.99 -5.63 -4.64
N ALA A 83 1.92 -6.28 -5.80
CA ALA A 83 3.08 -6.65 -6.60
C ALA A 83 3.88 -5.40 -7.04
N LEU A 84 3.18 -4.35 -7.50
CA LEU A 84 3.81 -3.09 -7.85
C LEU A 84 4.51 -2.43 -6.65
N LYS A 85 3.95 -2.52 -5.44
CA LYS A 85 4.59 -2.05 -4.21
C LYS A 85 5.83 -2.87 -3.82
N ALA A 86 5.86 -4.15 -4.15
CA ALA A 86 7.01 -5.02 -3.90
C ALA A 86 8.16 -4.79 -4.89
N LEU A 87 7.87 -4.23 -6.08
CA LEU A 87 8.85 -4.06 -7.15
C LEU A 87 10.12 -3.28 -6.74
N PRO A 88 10.07 -2.12 -6.05
CA PRO A 88 11.28 -1.41 -5.64
C PRO A 88 12.13 -2.23 -4.66
N TRP A 89 11.50 -3.01 -3.78
CA TRP A 89 12.20 -3.87 -2.83
C TRP A 89 12.91 -5.03 -3.53
N LEU A 90 12.28 -5.61 -4.55
CA LEU A 90 12.88 -6.67 -5.37
C LEU A 90 14.01 -6.16 -6.26
N LEU A 91 13.91 -4.92 -6.75
CA LEU A 91 14.93 -4.30 -7.60
C LEU A 91 16.13 -3.78 -6.80
N LEU A 92 15.97 -3.51 -5.51
CA LEU A 92 17.02 -2.92 -4.67
C LEU A 92 18.39 -3.65 -4.75
N PRO A 93 18.46 -5.01 -4.72
CA PRO A 93 19.74 -5.72 -4.75
C PRO A 93 20.43 -5.70 -6.12
N PHE A 94 19.66 -5.56 -7.20
CA PHE A 94 20.18 -5.68 -8.58
C PHE A 94 20.33 -4.32 -9.26
N TRP A 95 19.43 -3.38 -8.96
CA TRP A 95 19.29 -2.09 -9.62
C TRP A 95 18.87 -0.98 -8.63
N PRO A 96 19.76 -0.60 -7.71
CA PRO A 96 19.44 0.33 -6.63
C PRO A 96 18.99 1.71 -7.14
N TRP A 97 19.53 2.18 -8.28
CA TRP A 97 19.14 3.47 -8.86
C TRP A 97 17.68 3.47 -9.38
N VAL A 98 17.23 2.36 -9.97
CA VAL A 98 15.84 2.22 -10.45
C VAL A 98 14.89 2.12 -9.26
N SER A 99 15.27 1.38 -8.22
CA SER A 99 14.51 1.34 -6.96
C SER A 99 14.37 2.74 -6.34
N GLY A 100 15.48 3.49 -6.26
CA GLY A 100 15.48 4.87 -5.79
C GLY A 100 14.61 5.80 -6.63
N ALA A 101 14.67 5.69 -7.96
CA ALA A 101 13.82 6.47 -8.86
C ALA A 101 12.32 6.19 -8.63
N LEU A 102 11.92 4.91 -8.47
CA LEU A 102 10.54 4.54 -8.16
C LEU A 102 10.09 5.09 -6.79
N ALA A 103 10.97 5.07 -5.79
CA ALA A 103 10.69 5.68 -4.49
C ALA A 103 10.48 7.20 -4.62
N VAL A 104 11.32 7.88 -5.39
CA VAL A 104 11.17 9.33 -5.67
C VAL A 104 9.84 9.60 -6.38
N VAL A 105 9.50 8.85 -7.43
CA VAL A 105 8.21 9.00 -8.15
C VAL A 105 7.03 8.79 -7.20
N THR A 106 7.13 7.84 -6.26
CA THR A 106 6.12 7.64 -5.21
C THR A 106 5.92 8.90 -4.38
N VAL A 107 7.01 9.45 -3.85
CA VAL A 107 6.99 10.61 -2.97
C VAL A 107 6.48 11.84 -3.73
N LEU A 108 6.98 12.09 -4.93
CA LEU A 108 6.54 13.19 -5.78
C LEU A 108 5.05 13.06 -6.15
N GLY A 109 4.58 11.88 -6.52
CA GLY A 109 3.15 11.63 -6.81
C GLY A 109 2.25 11.85 -5.59
N MET A 110 2.76 11.59 -4.38
CA MET A 110 2.05 11.83 -3.13
C MET A 110 2.06 13.29 -2.68
N LEU A 111 3.14 14.03 -2.93
CA LEU A 111 3.29 15.43 -2.52
C LEU A 111 2.67 16.40 -3.52
N ALA A 112 2.93 16.20 -4.82
CA ALA A 112 2.48 17.09 -5.90
C ALA A 112 1.13 16.70 -6.50
N GLY A 113 0.71 15.44 -6.37
CA GLY A 113 -0.54 14.96 -6.96
C GLY A 113 -1.78 15.46 -6.21
N ARG A 114 -2.75 16.07 -6.93
CA ARG A 114 -4.06 16.47 -6.36
C ARG A 114 -4.79 15.34 -5.63
N ARG A 115 -4.54 14.08 -6.02
CA ARG A 115 -5.12 12.86 -5.40
C ARG A 115 -4.14 12.09 -4.50
N ARG A 116 -2.93 12.63 -4.27
CA ARG A 116 -1.84 12.07 -3.45
C ARG A 116 -1.62 10.56 -3.65
N ARG A 117 -1.44 10.12 -4.90
CA ARG A 117 -1.37 8.70 -5.28
C ARG A 117 0.09 8.22 -5.39
N ALA A 118 0.38 7.03 -4.87
CA ALA A 118 1.65 6.34 -5.19
C ALA A 118 1.69 5.93 -6.67
N TYR A 119 2.88 5.64 -7.22
CA TYR A 119 2.96 5.03 -8.57
C TYR A 119 2.17 3.71 -8.64
N ALA A 120 2.26 2.87 -7.59
CA ALA A 120 1.49 1.64 -7.51
C ALA A 120 -0.03 1.91 -7.47
N ASP A 121 -0.46 3.02 -6.84
CA ASP A 121 -1.86 3.44 -6.82
C ASP A 121 -2.32 3.91 -8.21
N LEU A 122 -1.46 4.66 -8.91
CA LEU A 122 -1.72 5.18 -10.25
C LEU A 122 -1.87 4.02 -11.26
N LEU A 123 -0.91 3.10 -11.28
CA LEU A 123 -0.90 1.95 -12.17
C LEU A 123 -2.01 0.95 -11.85
N ALA A 124 -2.40 0.82 -10.58
CA ALA A 124 -3.54 -0.01 -10.20
C ALA A 124 -4.90 0.70 -10.29
N GLY A 125 -4.94 1.98 -10.66
CA GLY A 125 -6.19 2.74 -10.73
C GLY A 125 -6.94 2.83 -9.40
N THR A 126 -6.20 2.97 -8.29
CA THR A 126 -6.71 2.99 -6.92
C THR A 126 -6.31 4.28 -6.19
N ALA A 127 -6.97 4.59 -5.09
CA ALA A 127 -6.67 5.73 -4.24
C ALA A 127 -6.94 5.39 -2.77
N VAL A 128 -6.13 5.95 -1.87
CA VAL A 128 -6.36 5.84 -0.42
C VAL A 128 -7.04 7.11 0.06
N ILE A 129 -8.25 6.94 0.59
CA ILE A 129 -9.07 8.00 1.17
C ILE A 129 -9.10 7.88 2.68
N ARG A 130 -9.37 9.00 3.34
CA ARG A 130 -9.71 9.06 4.75
C ARG A 130 -11.22 8.94 4.90
N LEU A 131 -11.64 8.12 5.86
CA LEU A 131 -13.05 8.07 6.28
C LEU A 131 -13.35 9.26 7.19
N PRO A 132 -14.47 9.99 6.97
CA PRO A 132 -14.90 11.04 7.87
C PRO A 132 -15.09 10.44 9.28
N GLY A 133 -14.62 11.15 10.30
CA GLY A 133 -14.90 10.78 11.67
C GLY A 133 -16.40 10.86 11.89
N LYS A 134 -16.98 9.84 12.52
CA LYS A 134 -18.28 10.01 13.18
C LYS A 134 -17.98 10.91 14.37
N ASP A 135 -18.44 12.15 14.30
CA ASP A 135 -18.42 13.10 15.41
C ASP A 135 -19.09 12.50 16.65
#